data_AF-A0A8T1X5K6-F1
#
_entry.id   AF-A0A8T1X5K6-F1
#
_cell.length_a   1.000
_cell.length_b   1.000
_cell.length_c   1.000
_cell.angle_alpha   90.00
_cell.angle_beta   90.00
_cell.angle_gamma   90.00
#
_symmetry.space_group_name_H-M   'P 1'
#
loop_
_entity.id
_entity.type
_entity.pdbx_description
1 polymer ?
#
loop_
_entity_poly.entity_id
_entity_poly.type
_entity_poly.pdbx_seq_one_letter_code
_entity_poly.pdbx_strand_id
1 'polypeptide(L)'
;MQTYREIHGDLLMQVSFIVPGGDDRWPRATWGYKLGYWASELRRNRDKLLPYQVEDLETLKFSWNAREARWNQYFSPAIQRYKEIHGNSHVPQSFVVPSNDANWPSELAGYRLGQKVNNLRCGDPLGTGESDEAEWQEVELIYKSWMLLETLHDIEDGIEDSDGINDEVN
;
A
#
# COMPACT_ATOMS: atom_id res chain seq x y z
N MET A 1 5.42 10.93 12.74
CA MET A 1 5.38 10.52 11.32
C MET A 1 6.71 10.77 10.62
N GLN A 2 7.29 11.97 10.67
CA GLN A 2 8.61 12.28 10.06
C GLN A 2 9.73 11.31 10.46
N THR A 3 9.97 11.11 11.76
CA THR A 3 10.98 10.15 12.25
C THR A 3 10.75 8.73 11.72
N TYR A 4 9.50 8.28 11.64
CA TYR A 4 9.20 6.95 11.08
C TYR A 4 9.65 6.87 9.62
N ARG A 5 9.32 7.88 8.82
CA ARG A 5 9.70 7.96 7.41
C ARG A 5 11.21 8.02 7.22
N GLU A 6 11.93 8.73 8.07
CA GLU A 6 13.40 8.78 8.01
C GLU A 6 14.03 7.42 8.30
N ILE A 7 13.47 6.66 9.25
CA ILE A 7 13.98 5.34 9.64
C ILE A 7 13.60 4.26 8.62
N HIS A 8 12.36 4.29 8.11
CA HIS A 8 11.79 3.19 7.32
C HIS A 8 11.65 3.52 5.82
N GLY A 9 11.83 4.77 5.41
CA GLY A 9 11.64 5.22 4.03
C GLY A 9 10.17 5.37 3.60
N ASP A 10 9.21 4.91 4.41
CA ASP A 10 7.76 4.94 4.12
C ASP A 10 6.90 5.39 5.31
N LEU A 11 5.58 5.45 5.13
CA LEU A 11 4.60 5.69 6.19
C LEU A 11 3.56 4.55 6.32
N LEU A 12 3.97 3.33 5.97
CA LEU A 12 3.16 2.11 5.85
C LEU A 12 3.21 1.23 7.10
N MET A 13 3.47 1.85 8.25
CA MET A 13 3.48 1.22 9.57
C MET A 13 2.27 0.33 9.84
N GLN A 14 2.52 -0.74 10.60
CA GLN A 14 1.46 -1.60 11.10
C GLN A 14 0.61 -0.84 12.12
N VAL A 15 -0.68 -1.17 12.21
CA VAL A 15 -1.61 -0.53 13.16
C VAL A 15 -1.15 -0.69 14.62
N SER A 16 -0.46 -1.80 14.92
CA SER A 16 0.12 -2.10 16.22
C SER A 16 1.42 -1.36 16.54
N PHE A 17 1.96 -0.55 15.61
CA PHE A 17 3.23 0.14 15.82
C PHE A 17 3.10 1.19 16.94
N ILE A 18 3.96 1.06 17.94
CA ILE A 18 4.11 1.97 19.07
C ILE A 18 5.53 2.52 19.03
N VAL A 19 5.67 3.83 19.21
CA VAL A 19 6.98 4.49 19.25
C VAL A 19 7.81 3.89 20.40
N PRO A 20 9.01 3.35 20.11
CA PRO A 20 9.85 2.73 21.14
C PRO A 20 10.33 3.78 22.15
N GLY A 21 10.25 3.44 23.44
CA GLY A 21 10.86 4.22 24.50
C GLY A 21 12.36 3.94 24.60
N GLY A 22 13.15 4.97 24.90
CA GLY A 22 14.61 4.84 25.07
C GLY A 22 15.42 4.94 23.78
N ASP A 23 14.78 5.15 22.62
CA ASP A 23 15.45 5.40 21.35
C ASP A 23 15.53 6.91 21.08
N ASP A 24 16.74 7.46 21.08
CA ASP A 24 17.01 8.89 20.90
C ASP A 24 16.68 9.40 19.49
N ARG A 25 16.44 8.52 18.51
CA ARG A 25 15.93 8.91 17.20
C ARG A 25 14.51 9.46 17.29
N TRP A 26 13.76 9.05 18.31
CA TRP A 26 12.39 9.49 18.54
C TRP A 26 12.33 10.61 19.58
N PRO A 27 11.59 11.71 19.32
CA PRO A 27 11.35 12.72 20.34
C PRO A 27 10.75 12.08 21.59
N ARG A 28 11.31 12.36 22.77
CA ARG A 28 10.88 11.74 24.04
C ARG A 28 9.39 11.87 24.32
N ALA A 29 8.79 12.98 23.89
CA ALA A 29 7.35 13.23 24.01
C ALA A 29 6.48 12.25 23.21
N THR A 30 7.06 11.57 22.22
CA THR A 30 6.35 10.59 21.36
C THR A 30 6.51 9.15 21.82
N TRP A 31 7.35 8.86 22.82
CA TRP A 31 7.56 7.49 23.31
C TRP A 31 6.27 6.88 23.85
N GLY A 32 5.98 5.64 23.46
CA GLY A 32 4.74 4.95 23.81
C GLY A 32 3.51 5.40 23.00
N TYR A 33 3.66 6.37 22.09
CA TYR A 33 2.57 6.81 21.24
C TYR A 33 2.19 5.71 20.23
N LYS A 34 0.89 5.39 20.16
CA LYS A 34 0.33 4.39 19.22
C LYS A 34 0.26 4.96 17.81
N LEU A 35 1.41 5.28 17.22
CA LEU A 35 1.51 5.96 15.94
C LEU A 35 0.82 5.18 14.82
N GLY A 36 0.92 3.84 14.83
CA GLY A 36 0.25 2.99 13.85
C GLY A 36 -1.27 3.08 13.89
N TYR A 37 -1.84 3.14 15.10
CA TYR A 37 -3.28 3.32 15.31
C TYR A 37 -3.75 4.67 14.76
N TRP A 38 -3.06 5.76 15.13
CA TRP A 38 -3.42 7.09 14.65
C TRP A 38 -3.24 7.25 13.14
N ALA A 39 -2.21 6.64 12.55
CA ALA A 39 -2.06 6.60 11.10
C ALA A 39 -3.22 5.84 10.42
N SER A 40 -3.76 4.80 11.06
CA SER A 40 -4.97 4.12 10.57
C SER A 40 -6.22 5.00 10.70
N GLU A 41 -6.33 5.75 11.80
CA GLU A 41 -7.47 6.64 12.05
C GLU A 41 -7.51 7.82 11.08
N LEU A 42 -6.33 8.37 10.73
CA LEU A 42 -6.19 9.40 9.70
C LEU A 42 -6.70 8.90 8.34
N ARG A 43 -6.37 7.66 7.96
CA ARG A 43 -6.86 7.08 6.69
C ARG A 43 -8.37 6.87 6.69
N ARG A 44 -8.93 6.43 7.82
CA ARG A 44 -10.36 6.17 7.95
C ARG A 44 -11.22 7.42 7.94
N ASN A 45 -10.68 8.55 8.37
CA ASN A 45 -11.42 9.80 8.53
C ASN A 45 -10.83 10.93 7.67
N ARG A 46 -10.33 10.61 6.48
CA ARG A 46 -9.72 11.61 5.57
C ARG A 46 -10.68 12.76 5.28
N ASP A 47 -11.95 12.43 5.08
CA ASP A 47 -13.09 13.32 4.86
C ASP A 47 -13.32 14.34 5.99
N LYS A 48 -12.89 14.01 7.21
CA LYS A 48 -13.08 14.87 8.41
C LYS A 48 -11.86 15.75 8.71
N LEU A 49 -10.79 15.63 7.93
CA LEU A 49 -9.57 16.42 8.15
C LEU A 49 -9.74 17.82 7.59
N LEU A 50 -9.12 18.79 8.27
CA LEU A 50 -9.05 20.15 7.79
C LEU A 50 -8.07 20.21 6.59
N PRO A 51 -8.27 21.11 5.62
CA PRO A 51 -7.43 21.19 4.42
C PRO A 51 -5.93 21.26 4.71
N TYR A 52 -5.51 22.07 5.69
CA TYR A 52 -4.09 22.18 6.07
C TYR A 52 -3.52 20.87 6.63
N GLN A 53 -4.33 20.04 7.30
CA GLN A 53 -3.89 18.75 7.82
C GLN A 53 -3.66 17.75 6.69
N VAL A 54 -4.49 17.80 5.64
CA VAL A 54 -4.31 17.00 4.43
C VAL A 54 -3.03 17.44 3.70
N GLU A 55 -2.81 18.74 3.53
CA GLU A 55 -1.62 19.29 2.88
C GLU A 55 -0.32 18.92 3.61
N ASP A 56 -0.32 18.98 4.96
CA ASP A 56 0.80 18.54 5.78
C ASP A 56 1.11 17.04 5.56
N LEU A 57 0.07 16.21 5.49
CA LEU A 57 0.22 14.76 5.26
C LEU A 57 0.69 14.45 3.84
N GLU A 58 0.21 15.18 2.83
CA GLU A 58 0.65 15.05 1.44
C GLU A 58 2.11 15.47 1.26
N THR A 59 2.54 16.55 1.93
CA THR A 59 3.95 16.98 1.98
C THR A 59 4.85 15.88 2.58
N LEU A 60 4.33 15.13 3.55
CA LEU A 60 5.01 13.97 4.12
C LEU A 60 4.98 12.72 3.23
N LYS A 61 4.34 12.79 2.06
CA LYS A 61 4.03 11.65 1.18
C LYS A 61 3.26 10.55 1.91
N PHE A 62 2.29 10.95 2.73
CA PHE A 62 1.44 10.02 3.44
C PHE A 62 0.55 9.25 2.46
N SER A 63 0.59 7.92 2.54
CA SER A 63 -0.26 7.06 1.74
C SER A 63 -1.63 6.90 2.39
N TRP A 64 -2.67 7.38 1.71
CA TRP A 64 -4.08 7.21 2.08
C TRP A 64 -4.53 5.75 1.89
N ASN A 65 -4.14 5.12 0.78
CA ASN A 65 -4.37 3.69 0.54
C ASN A 65 -3.13 2.85 0.89
N ALA A 66 -3.02 2.43 2.15
CA ALA A 66 -1.88 1.63 2.61
C ALA A 66 -1.77 0.27 1.93
N ARG A 67 -2.88 -0.29 1.43
CA ARG A 67 -2.87 -1.58 0.72
C ARG A 67 -2.20 -1.42 -0.64
N GLU A 68 -2.64 -0.41 -1.39
CA GLU A 68 -2.09 -0.07 -2.70
C GLU A 68 -0.60 0.32 -2.60
N ALA A 69 -0.25 1.19 -1.66
CA ALA A 69 1.15 1.59 -1.51
C ALA A 69 2.06 0.41 -1.12
N ARG A 70 1.62 -0.51 -0.26
CA ARG A 70 2.39 -1.74 0.02
C ARG A 70 2.53 -2.63 -1.22
N TRP A 71 1.49 -2.68 -2.05
CA TRP A 71 1.53 -3.44 -3.29
C TRP A 71 2.57 -2.84 -4.26
N ASN A 72 2.48 -1.54 -4.52
CA ASN A 72 3.34 -0.84 -5.47
C ASN A 72 4.80 -0.76 -4.99
N GLN A 73 5.02 -0.54 -3.70
CA GLN A 73 6.37 -0.36 -3.16
C GLN A 73 7.10 -1.69 -2.92
N TYR A 74 6.38 -2.73 -2.49
CA TYR A 74 7.02 -4.00 -2.08
C TYR A 74 6.67 -5.16 -2.99
N PHE A 75 5.38 -5.45 -3.18
CA PHE A 75 4.97 -6.66 -3.89
C PHE A 75 5.34 -6.64 -5.37
N SER A 76 4.99 -5.57 -6.08
CA SER A 76 5.18 -5.47 -7.53
C SER A 76 6.67 -5.55 -7.91
N PRO A 77 7.59 -4.76 -7.31
CA PRO A 77 9.02 -4.91 -7.58
C PRO A 77 9.58 -6.28 -7.18
N ALA A 78 9.13 -6.85 -6.05
CA ALA A 78 9.62 -8.15 -5.59
C ALA A 78 9.22 -9.31 -6.52
N ILE A 79 7.98 -9.33 -7.00
CA ILE A 79 7.52 -10.40 -7.91
C ILE A 79 8.13 -10.25 -9.30
N GLN A 80 8.29 -9.02 -9.80
CA GLN A 80 8.99 -8.75 -11.05
C GLN A 80 10.43 -9.27 -10.98
N ARG A 81 11.14 -8.92 -9.90
CA ARG A 81 12.52 -9.34 -9.73
C ARG A 81 12.66 -10.86 -9.54
N TYR A 82 11.73 -11.48 -8.83
CA TYR A 82 11.68 -12.95 -8.73
C TYR A 82 11.56 -13.58 -10.12
N LYS A 83 10.65 -13.08 -10.96
CA LYS A 83 10.42 -13.58 -12.32
C LYS A 83 11.67 -13.42 -13.20
N GLU A 84 12.39 -12.31 -13.08
CA GLU A 84 13.65 -12.09 -13.81
C GLU A 84 14.75 -13.09 -13.41
N ILE A 85 14.86 -13.43 -12.13
CA ILE A 85 15.91 -14.32 -11.61
C ILE A 85 15.58 -15.80 -11.87
N HIS A 86 14.33 -16.20 -11.64
CA HIS A 86 13.92 -17.60 -11.66
C HIS A 86 13.22 -18.01 -12.96
N GLY A 87 12.89 -17.05 -13.83
CA GLY A 87 12.19 -17.29 -15.10
C GLY A 87 10.71 -17.66 -14.96
N ASN A 88 10.17 -17.71 -13.74
CA ASN A 88 8.78 -18.01 -13.46
C ASN A 88 8.30 -17.25 -12.22
N SER A 89 6.99 -17.22 -12.00
CA SER A 89 6.34 -16.60 -10.84
C SER A 89 5.95 -17.62 -9.76
N HIS A 90 6.52 -18.83 -9.80
CA HIS A 90 6.19 -19.88 -8.83
C HIS A 90 6.96 -19.69 -7.53
N VAL A 91 6.57 -18.67 -6.76
CA VAL A 91 7.22 -18.32 -5.49
C VAL A 91 6.84 -19.36 -4.42
N PRO A 92 7.82 -20.02 -3.76
CA PRO A 92 7.58 -20.86 -2.60
C PRO A 92 6.98 -20.05 -1.45
N GLN A 93 6.03 -20.62 -0.69
CA GLN A 93 5.40 -19.92 0.44
C GLN A 93 6.41 -19.40 1.47
N SER A 94 7.49 -20.13 1.70
CA SER A 94 8.56 -19.77 2.64
C SER A 94 9.55 -18.74 2.08
N PHE A 95 9.40 -18.31 0.83
CA PHE A 95 10.34 -17.39 0.20
C PHE A 95 10.29 -16.01 0.87
N VAL A 96 11.48 -15.56 1.27
CA VAL A 96 11.74 -14.25 1.83
C VAL A 96 12.85 -13.63 0.99
N VAL A 97 12.66 -12.38 0.57
CA VAL A 97 13.67 -11.65 -0.18
C VAL A 97 14.98 -11.62 0.61
N PRO A 98 16.08 -12.17 0.07
CA PRO A 98 17.35 -12.23 0.77
C PRO A 98 17.92 -10.83 0.99
N SER A 99 18.50 -10.58 2.16
CA SER A 99 19.12 -9.31 2.53
C SER A 99 20.58 -9.19 2.09
N ASN A 100 21.20 -10.30 1.69
CA ASN A 100 22.62 -10.42 1.38
C ASN A 100 22.91 -10.76 -0.10
N ASP A 101 21.92 -10.58 -0.97
CA ASP A 101 22.03 -10.88 -2.40
C ASP A 101 22.02 -9.58 -3.22
N ALA A 102 23.06 -9.37 -4.03
CA ALA A 102 23.18 -8.20 -4.90
C ALA A 102 22.09 -8.14 -5.98
N ASN A 103 21.41 -9.26 -6.24
CA ASN A 103 20.30 -9.31 -7.18
C ASN A 103 19.02 -8.70 -6.61
N TRP A 104 18.92 -8.44 -5.31
CA TRP A 104 17.71 -7.93 -4.68
C TRP A 104 17.89 -6.48 -4.23
N PRO A 105 16.92 -5.59 -4.51
CA PRO A 105 16.90 -4.26 -3.91
C PRO A 105 16.92 -4.36 -2.38
N SER A 106 17.79 -3.57 -1.75
CA SER A 106 17.96 -3.56 -0.29
C SER A 106 16.67 -3.20 0.46
N GLU A 107 15.80 -2.43 -0.19
CA GLU A 107 14.50 -1.98 0.29
C GLU A 107 13.50 -3.14 0.41
N LEU A 108 13.69 -4.21 -0.36
CA LEU A 108 12.84 -5.40 -0.33
C LEU A 108 13.37 -6.47 0.63
N ALA A 109 14.57 -6.28 1.21
CA ALA A 109 15.20 -7.25 2.09
C ALA A 109 14.28 -7.67 3.24
N GLY A 110 14.11 -8.99 3.42
CA GLY A 110 13.24 -9.53 4.46
C GLY A 110 11.74 -9.53 4.11
N TYR A 111 11.34 -9.02 2.94
CA TYR A 111 9.95 -9.07 2.50
C TYR A 111 9.51 -10.51 2.23
N ARG A 112 8.44 -10.94 2.89
CA ARG A 112 7.88 -12.31 2.79
C ARG A 112 7.02 -12.46 1.53
N LEU A 113 7.63 -12.32 0.36
CA LEU A 113 6.95 -12.42 -0.93
C LEU A 113 6.18 -13.74 -1.07
N GLY A 114 6.75 -14.87 -0.63
CA GLY A 114 6.12 -16.18 -0.68
C GLY A 114 4.79 -16.27 0.08
N GLN A 115 4.74 -15.71 1.29
CA GLN A 115 3.52 -15.63 2.10
C GLN A 115 2.48 -14.75 1.42
N LYS A 116 2.89 -13.63 0.81
CA LYS A 116 1.98 -12.73 0.10
C LYS A 116 1.39 -13.40 -1.13
N VAL A 117 2.20 -14.08 -1.94
CA VAL A 117 1.74 -14.87 -3.10
C VAL A 117 0.80 -15.99 -2.66
N ASN A 118 1.14 -16.71 -1.59
CA ASN A 118 0.26 -17.76 -1.06
C ASN A 118 -1.10 -17.21 -0.60
N ASN A 119 -1.13 -16.06 0.08
CA ASN A 119 -2.38 -15.45 0.49
C ASN A 119 -3.24 -14.97 -0.70
N LEU A 120 -2.61 -14.63 -1.83
CA LEU A 120 -3.33 -14.33 -3.07
C LEU A 120 -3.87 -15.61 -3.72
N ARG A 121 -3.07 -16.69 -3.75
CA ARG A 121 -3.49 -18.02 -4.25
C ARG A 121 -4.64 -18.62 -3.43
N CYS A 122 -4.56 -18.53 -2.10
CA CYS A 122 -5.64 -18.99 -1.21
C CYS A 122 -6.84 -18.03 -1.17
N GLY A 123 -6.73 -16.86 -1.80
CA GLY A 123 -7.81 -15.90 -1.97
C GLY A 123 -8.61 -16.09 -3.27
N ASP A 124 -8.22 -17.05 -4.13
CA ASP A 124 -9.00 -17.47 -5.29
C ASP A 124 -10.16 -18.38 -4.84
N PRO A 125 -11.43 -17.95 -4.97
CA PRO A 125 -12.59 -18.75 -4.61
C PRO A 125 -12.88 -19.89 -5.61
N LEU A 126 -12.24 -19.92 -6.78
CA LEU A 126 -12.64 -20.79 -7.89
C LEU A 126 -11.66 -21.92 -8.21
N GLY A 127 -10.40 -21.86 -7.75
CA GLY A 127 -9.52 -23.04 -7.76
C GLY A 127 -9.45 -23.72 -9.12
N THR A 128 -9.43 -22.95 -10.20
CA THR A 128 -9.31 -23.50 -11.55
C THR A 128 -7.84 -23.49 -11.91
N GLY A 129 -7.16 -24.57 -11.54
CA GLY A 129 -5.80 -24.85 -11.99
C GLY A 129 -5.78 -25.04 -13.50
N GLU A 130 -5.59 -23.96 -14.25
CA GLU A 130 -5.28 -23.97 -15.66
C GLU A 130 -4.18 -22.95 -15.98
N SER A 131 -2.98 -23.48 -16.29
CA SER A 131 -1.84 -22.82 -16.95
C SER A 131 -1.22 -21.60 -16.26
N ASP A 132 -0.02 -21.81 -15.72
CA ASP A 132 0.84 -20.87 -14.97
C ASP A 132 1.10 -19.48 -15.60
N GLU A 133 0.74 -19.22 -16.87
CA GLU A 133 0.88 -17.90 -17.52
C GLU A 133 -0.42 -17.07 -17.49
N ALA A 134 -1.59 -17.74 -17.47
CA ALA A 134 -2.90 -17.08 -17.47
C ALA A 134 -3.26 -16.53 -16.08
N GLU A 135 -2.90 -17.25 -15.01
CA GLU A 135 -3.13 -16.83 -13.62
C GLU A 135 -2.51 -15.46 -13.27
N TRP A 136 -1.39 -15.09 -13.92
CA TRP A 136 -0.70 -13.83 -13.62
C TRP A 136 -1.21 -12.64 -14.43
N GLN A 137 -1.65 -12.89 -15.67
CA GLN A 137 -2.44 -11.91 -16.40
C GLN A 137 -3.75 -11.65 -15.66
N GLU A 138 -4.32 -12.65 -15.00
CA GLU A 138 -5.50 -12.49 -14.17
C GLU A 138 -5.22 -11.71 -12.88
N VAL A 139 -4.10 -11.94 -12.17
CA VAL A 139 -3.72 -11.08 -11.03
C VAL A 139 -3.46 -9.63 -11.47
N GLU A 140 -2.82 -9.42 -12.61
CA GLU A 140 -2.58 -8.10 -13.19
C GLU A 140 -3.89 -7.45 -13.67
N LEU A 141 -4.82 -8.22 -14.25
CA LEU A 141 -6.14 -7.77 -14.70
C LEU A 141 -7.07 -7.49 -13.53
N ILE A 142 -7.07 -8.32 -12.47
CA ILE A 142 -7.79 -8.07 -11.22
C ILE A 142 -7.30 -6.78 -10.60
N TYR A 143 -5.98 -6.54 -10.61
CA TYR A 143 -5.40 -5.30 -10.11
C TYR A 143 -5.74 -4.09 -10.99
N LYS A 144 -5.59 -4.20 -12.32
CA LYS A 144 -5.96 -3.13 -13.27
C LYS A 144 -7.46 -2.85 -13.24
N SER A 145 -8.30 -3.86 -13.07
CA SER A 145 -9.76 -3.74 -12.98
C SER A 145 -10.17 -3.11 -11.65
N TRP A 146 -9.58 -3.52 -10.53
CA TRP A 146 -9.80 -2.87 -9.24
C TRP A 146 -9.33 -1.40 -9.25
N MET A 147 -8.16 -1.11 -9.85
CA MET A 147 -7.66 0.25 -10.02
C MET A 147 -8.57 1.10 -10.91
N LEU A 148 -9.06 0.53 -12.03
CA LEU A 148 -10.03 1.20 -12.91
C LEU A 148 -11.32 1.54 -12.14
N LEU A 149 -11.82 0.63 -11.33
CA LEU A 149 -13.02 0.85 -10.51
C LEU A 149 -12.81 1.91 -9.42
N GLU A 150 -11.63 1.98 -8.79
CA GLU A 150 -11.31 3.05 -7.82
C GLU A 150 -11.13 4.41 -8.52
N THR A 151 -10.45 4.47 -9.67
CA THR A 151 -10.33 5.71 -10.44
C THR A 151 -11.66 6.24 -10.96
N LEU A 152 -12.64 5.36 -11.21
CA LEU A 152 -13.99 5.76 -11.60
C LEU A 152 -14.79 6.29 -10.41
N HIS A 153 -14.55 5.80 -9.20
CA HIS A 153 -15.19 6.30 -7.98
C HIS A 153 -14.70 7.73 -7.63
N ASP A 154 -13.41 8.00 -7.82
CA ASP A 154 -12.84 9.36 -7.68
C ASP A 154 -13.35 10.34 -8.76
N ILE A 155 -13.88 9.85 -9.89
CA ILE A 155 -14.50 10.68 -10.93
C ILE A 155 -15.98 10.97 -10.62
N GLU A 156 -16.72 10.02 -10.03
CA GLU A 156 -18.12 10.24 -9.64
C GLU A 156 -18.25 11.24 -8.48
N ASP A 157 -17.36 11.20 -7.48
CA ASP A 157 -17.33 12.16 -6.37
C ASP A 157 -16.90 13.59 -6.78
N GLY A 158 -16.43 13.77 -8.02
CA GLY A 158 -16.05 15.06 -8.61
C GLY A 158 -17.11 15.71 -9.50
N ILE A 159 -18.29 15.08 -9.68
CA ILE A 159 -19.38 15.57 -10.55
C ILE A 159 -20.66 15.88 -9.73
N GLU A 160 -20.53 16.21 -8.45
CA GLU A 160 -21.58 16.92 -7.70
C GLU A 160 -21.13 18.34 -7.39
N ASP A 161 -21.15 19.23 -8.39
CA ASP A 161 -21.34 20.69 -8.24
C ASP A 161 -21.21 21.38 -9.62
N SER A 162 -22.09 21.03 -10.56
CA SER A 162 -22.27 21.81 -11.80
C SER A 162 -23.62 21.55 -12.45
N ASP A 163 -24.71 21.57 -11.69
CA ASP A 163 -26.04 21.78 -12.27
C ASP A 163 -26.88 22.62 -11.31
N GLY A 164 -26.69 23.94 -11.42
CA GLY A 164 -27.36 24.93 -10.59
C GLY A 164 -27.50 26.28 -11.26
N ILE A 165 -27.64 26.35 -12.60
CA ILE A 165 -28.14 27.56 -13.28
C ILE A 165 -29.04 27.15 -14.43
N ASN A 166 -30.35 27.22 -14.19
CA ASN A 166 -31.49 27.50 -15.08
C ASN A 166 -32.74 27.30 -14.20
N ASP A 167 -33.76 28.14 -14.13
CA ASP A 167 -34.14 29.34 -14.87
C ASP A 167 -35.28 30.04 -14.09
N GLU A 168 -35.51 31.32 -14.40
CA GLU A 168 -36.75 32.11 -14.23
C GLU A 168 -37.42 32.28 -12.84
N VAL A 169 -37.55 33.55 -12.40
CA VAL A 169 -38.86 34.23 -12.30
C VAL A 169 -38.71 35.75 -12.10
N ASN A 170 -39.36 36.50 -13.01
CA ASN A 170 -39.72 37.94 -13.04
C ASN A 170 -38.67 39.00 -13.40
#